data_AF-A0A2S0Q7L2-F1
#
_entry.id   AF-A0A2S0Q7L2-F1
#
_cell.length_a   1.000
_cell.length_b   1.000
_cell.length_c   1.000
_cell.angle_alpha   90.00
_cell.angle_beta   90.00
_cell.angle_gamma   90.00
#
_symmetry.space_group_name_H-M   'P 1'
#
loop_
_entity.id
_entity.type
_entity.pdbx_description
1 polymer ?
#
loop_
_entity_poly.entity_id
_entity_poly.type
_entity_poly.pdbx_seq_one_letter_code
_entity_poly.pdbx_strand_id
1 'polypeptide(L)'
;MKTELKAKFLQHILNKKKDESGFTLIELLVVIIIIGILSAIALPSFLNQAAKARQSEGKTFVGAVIRAQQAFRIENPKFTDAFTSLEIGLPTQTDNFTYVLAGNDTRTSSIVATALDTVSLKGFSGGVEVVDSGQTATAACQTPKVQSQTAIVAPKFDPVKGPDCVAAGMENMK
;
A
#
# COMPACT_ATOMS: atom_id res chain seq x y z
N MET A 1 35.03 -51.69 51.62
CA MET A 1 35.00 -51.28 50.19
C MET A 1 33.86 -50.32 49.83
N LYS A 2 32.69 -50.32 50.49
CA LYS A 2 31.54 -49.44 50.15
C LYS A 2 31.69 -47.97 50.56
N THR A 3 32.57 -47.66 51.51
CA THR A 3 32.76 -46.30 52.07
C THR A 3 33.54 -45.37 51.14
N GLU A 4 34.55 -45.89 50.45
CA GLU A 4 35.35 -45.17 49.44
C GLU A 4 34.52 -44.66 48.26
N LEU A 5 33.59 -45.49 47.77
CA LEU A 5 32.72 -45.16 46.64
C LEU A 5 31.71 -44.06 47.03
N LYS A 6 31.19 -44.14 48.26
CA LYS A 6 30.33 -43.11 48.84
C LYS A 6 31.06 -41.77 48.97
N ALA A 7 32.31 -41.79 49.42
CA ALA A 7 33.14 -40.60 49.55
C ALA A 7 33.47 -39.96 48.19
N LYS A 8 33.89 -40.75 47.19
CA LYS A 8 34.14 -40.22 45.83
C LYS A 8 32.88 -39.72 45.13
N PHE A 9 31.72 -40.35 45.36
CA PHE A 9 30.44 -39.88 44.82
C PHE A 9 29.98 -38.56 45.46
N LEU A 10 30.12 -38.43 46.78
CA LEU A 10 29.90 -37.17 47.50
C LEU A 10 30.84 -36.06 47.03
N GLN A 11 32.12 -36.39 46.81
CA GLN A 11 33.12 -35.44 46.33
C GLN A 11 32.83 -34.97 44.89
N HIS A 12 32.31 -35.86 44.03
CA HIS A 12 31.91 -35.52 42.66
C HIS A 12 30.66 -34.63 42.60
N ILE A 13 29.71 -34.80 43.52
CA ILE A 13 28.54 -33.91 43.64
C ILE A 13 28.93 -32.55 44.24
N LEU A 14 29.80 -32.53 45.26
CA LEU A 14 30.27 -31.30 45.89
C LEU A 14 31.19 -30.46 44.99
N ASN A 15 31.93 -31.09 44.08
CA ASN A 15 32.80 -30.40 43.12
C ASN A 15 32.06 -29.93 41.85
N LYS A 16 30.76 -30.23 41.74
CA LYS A 16 29.89 -29.74 40.65
C LYS A 16 29.23 -28.43 41.07
N LYS A 17 30.04 -27.45 41.49
CA LYS A 17 29.66 -26.03 41.35
C LYS A 17 29.70 -25.73 39.86
N LYS A 18 28.63 -26.12 39.18
CA LYS A 18 28.34 -25.65 37.84
C LYS A 18 28.19 -24.13 37.94
N ASP A 19 28.94 -23.43 37.11
CA ASP A 19 28.70 -22.05 36.72
C ASP A 19 27.33 -21.95 36.04
N GLU A 20 26.24 -22.08 36.80
CA GLU A 20 24.91 -21.73 36.31
C GLU A 20 24.80 -20.21 36.47
N SER A 21 25.47 -19.51 35.54
CA SER A 21 25.37 -18.06 35.36
C SER A 21 23.93 -17.73 34.94
N GLY A 22 23.07 -17.49 35.93
CA GLY A 22 21.71 -17.02 35.70
C GLY A 22 21.72 -15.62 35.08
N PHE A 23 20.84 -15.40 34.11
CA PHE A 23 20.59 -14.09 33.52
C PHE A 23 20.13 -13.13 34.63
N THR A 24 20.80 -11.99 34.78
CA THR A 24 20.42 -11.03 35.81
C THR A 24 19.19 -10.24 35.37
N LEU A 25 18.33 -9.85 36.32
CA LEU A 25 17.17 -8.99 36.02
C LEU A 25 17.60 -7.64 35.43
N ILE A 26 18.79 -7.15 35.80
CA ILE A 26 19.33 -5.90 35.27
C ILE A 26 19.80 -6.03 33.81
N GLU A 27 20.37 -7.17 33.40
CA GLU A 27 20.70 -7.43 31.99
C GLU A 27 19.44 -7.43 31.13
N LEU A 28 18.37 -8.08 31.62
CA LEU A 28 17.10 -8.10 30.90
C LEU A 28 16.45 -6.71 30.84
N LEU A 29 16.57 -5.92 31.92
CA LEU A 29 16.09 -4.53 31.97
C LEU A 29 16.78 -3.64 30.93
N VAL A 30 18.11 -3.72 30.82
CA VAL A 30 18.86 -2.91 29.85
C VAL A 30 18.50 -3.32 28.41
N VAL A 31 18.32 -4.61 28.15
CA VAL A 31 17.91 -5.09 26.82
C VAL A 31 16.54 -4.55 26.43
N ILE A 32 15.54 -4.60 27.32
CA ILE A 32 14.20 -4.07 26.99
C ILE A 32 14.20 -2.56 26.78
N ILE A 33 15.08 -1.82 27.48
CA ILE A 33 15.28 -0.39 27.28
C ILE A 33 15.85 -0.12 25.88
N ILE A 34 16.87 -0.86 25.48
CA ILE A 34 17.51 -0.70 24.16
C ILE A 34 16.51 -1.02 23.03
N ILE A 35 15.81 -2.16 23.08
CA ILE A 35 14.81 -2.51 22.05
C ILE A 35 13.64 -1.51 22.05
N GLY A 36 13.28 -0.95 23.21
CA GLY A 36 12.25 0.09 23.32
C GLY A 36 12.62 1.36 22.57
N ILE A 37 13.85 1.85 22.75
CA ILE A 37 14.37 3.04 22.05
C ILE A 37 14.43 2.80 20.53
N LEU A 38 14.97 1.65 20.12
CA LEU A 38 15.05 1.30 18.69
C LEU A 38 13.67 1.17 18.05
N SER A 39 12.71 0.55 18.75
CA SER A 39 11.34 0.37 18.25
C SER A 39 10.61 1.70 18.11
N ALA A 40 10.80 2.64 19.02
CA ALA A 40 10.15 3.95 18.97
C ALA A 40 10.53 4.75 17.69
N ILE A 41 11.77 4.62 17.23
CA ILE A 41 12.25 5.30 16.01
C ILE A 41 11.88 4.49 14.76
N ALA A 42 12.00 3.16 14.80
CA ALA A 42 11.82 2.30 13.64
C ALA A 42 10.35 2.10 13.25
N LEU A 43 9.44 1.96 14.23
CA LEU A 43 8.04 1.65 14.00
C LEU A 43 7.30 2.67 13.10
N PRO A 44 7.38 4.00 13.31
CA PRO A 44 6.69 4.96 12.44
C PRO A 44 7.23 4.91 11.00
N SER A 45 8.53 4.67 10.81
CA SER A 45 9.12 4.50 9.47
C SER A 45 8.60 3.22 8.80
N PHE A 46 8.54 2.12 9.54
CA PHE A 46 8.02 0.85 9.04
C PHE A 46 6.56 0.94 8.60
N LEU A 47 5.70 1.55 9.42
CA LEU A 47 4.28 1.74 9.11
C LEU A 47 4.09 2.60 7.84
N ASN A 48 4.88 3.66 7.68
CA ASN A 48 4.86 4.48 6.47
C ASN A 48 5.30 3.71 5.22
N GLN A 49 6.31 2.83 5.33
CA GLN A 49 6.76 1.99 4.22
C GLN A 49 5.70 0.95 3.85
N ALA A 50 5.06 0.31 4.84
CA ALA A 50 3.95 -0.60 4.60
C ALA A 50 2.77 0.10 3.90
N ALA A 51 2.43 1.32 4.32
CA ALA A 51 1.40 2.14 3.66
C ALA A 51 1.77 2.47 2.21
N LYS A 52 3.04 2.84 1.94
CA LYS A 52 3.52 3.09 0.57
C LYS A 52 3.46 1.84 -0.31
N ALA A 53 3.79 0.66 0.23
CA ALA A 53 3.69 -0.60 -0.49
C ALA A 53 2.24 -0.88 -0.91
N ARG A 54 1.28 -0.72 0.01
CA ARG A 54 -0.16 -0.83 -0.28
C ARG A 54 -0.61 0.21 -1.32
N GLN A 55 -0.16 1.45 -1.21
CA GLN A 55 -0.46 2.52 -2.17
C GLN A 55 0.06 2.24 -3.58
N SER A 56 1.19 1.53 -3.73
CA SER A 56 1.73 1.13 -5.03
C SER A 56 0.77 0.22 -5.81
N GLU A 57 -0.03 -0.58 -5.09
CA GLU A 57 -1.07 -1.41 -5.68
C GLU A 57 -2.12 -0.55 -6.38
N GLY A 58 -2.75 0.39 -5.66
CA GLY A 58 -3.78 1.28 -6.21
C GLY A 58 -3.27 2.11 -7.40
N LYS A 59 -2.04 2.61 -7.31
CA LYS A 59 -1.34 3.31 -8.39
C LYS A 59 -1.19 2.45 -9.65
N THR A 60 -0.71 1.22 -9.48
CA THR A 60 -0.51 0.28 -10.59
C THR A 60 -1.84 -0.10 -11.23
N PHE A 61 -2.84 -0.34 -10.40
CA PHE A 61 -4.19 -0.70 -10.79
C PHE A 61 -4.84 0.41 -11.64
N VAL A 62 -4.85 1.65 -11.15
CA VAL A 62 -5.39 2.80 -11.88
C VAL A 62 -4.69 2.95 -13.23
N GLY A 63 -3.36 2.84 -13.28
CA GLY A 63 -2.61 2.90 -14.53
C GLY A 63 -2.95 1.75 -15.51
N ALA A 64 -3.17 0.54 -14.99
CA ALA A 64 -3.58 -0.61 -15.81
C ALA A 64 -4.97 -0.39 -16.42
N VAL A 65 -5.92 0.10 -15.63
CA VAL A 65 -7.29 0.40 -16.08
C VAL A 65 -7.29 1.50 -17.15
N ILE A 66 -6.51 2.58 -16.97
CA ILE A 66 -6.40 3.64 -17.98
C ILE A 66 -5.93 3.07 -19.33
N ARG A 67 -4.87 2.26 -19.32
CA ARG A 67 -4.34 1.63 -20.55
C ARG A 67 -5.36 0.66 -21.16
N ALA A 68 -6.09 -0.08 -20.34
CA ALA A 68 -7.15 -0.97 -20.79
C ALA A 68 -8.30 -0.21 -21.44
N GLN A 69 -8.72 0.93 -20.89
CA GLN A 69 -9.74 1.79 -21.49
C GLN A 69 -9.28 2.34 -22.84
N GLN A 70 -8.01 2.74 -22.96
CA GLN A 70 -7.44 3.17 -24.25
C GLN A 70 -7.45 2.03 -25.28
N ALA A 71 -7.04 0.81 -24.89
CA ALA A 71 -7.07 -0.35 -25.76
C ALA A 71 -8.51 -0.73 -26.18
N PHE A 72 -9.44 -0.78 -25.22
CA PHE A 72 -10.85 -1.05 -25.49
C PHE A 72 -11.46 -0.05 -26.48
N ARG A 73 -11.03 1.22 -26.43
CA ARG A 73 -11.49 2.28 -27.32
C ARG A 73 -10.96 2.17 -28.76
N ILE A 74 -9.87 1.44 -28.98
CA ILE A 74 -9.37 1.13 -30.33
C ILE A 74 -10.35 0.19 -31.03
N GLU A 75 -10.94 -0.74 -30.28
CA GLU A 75 -11.88 -1.74 -30.80
C GLU A 75 -13.33 -1.26 -30.77
N ASN A 76 -13.68 -0.42 -29.79
CA ASN A 76 -15.04 0.05 -29.54
C ASN A 76 -15.15 1.57 -29.65
N PRO A 77 -16.25 2.12 -30.17
CA PRO A 77 -16.44 3.57 -30.29
C PRO A 77 -16.70 4.29 -28.95
N LYS A 78 -16.75 3.56 -27.83
CA LYS A 78 -17.06 4.06 -26.48
C LYS A 78 -16.13 3.45 -25.43
N PHE A 79 -16.04 4.09 -24.27
CA PHE A 79 -15.45 3.51 -23.07
C PHE A 79 -16.46 2.62 -22.34
N THR A 80 -15.97 1.81 -21.40
CA THR A 80 -16.78 0.89 -20.61
C THR A 80 -16.72 1.26 -19.13
N ASP A 81 -17.84 1.15 -18.44
CA ASP A 81 -17.93 1.22 -16.98
C ASP A 81 -17.84 -0.17 -16.31
N ALA A 82 -17.86 -1.23 -17.12
CA ALA A 82 -17.74 -2.61 -16.65
C ALA A 82 -16.30 -3.11 -16.73
N PHE A 83 -15.74 -3.54 -15.59
CA PHE A 83 -14.42 -4.16 -15.49
C PHE A 83 -14.31 -5.47 -16.28
N THR A 84 -15.40 -6.23 -16.35
CA THR A 84 -15.45 -7.50 -17.10
C THR A 84 -15.16 -7.30 -18.58
N SER A 85 -15.59 -6.17 -19.15
CA SER A 85 -15.38 -5.83 -20.57
C SER A 85 -13.94 -5.42 -20.89
N LEU A 86 -13.13 -5.11 -19.87
CA LEU A 86 -11.72 -4.77 -20.06
C LEU A 86 -10.82 -6.02 -20.12
N GLU A 87 -11.30 -7.18 -19.67
CA GLU A 87 -10.60 -8.47 -19.70
C GLU A 87 -9.18 -8.48 -19.10
N ILE A 88 -8.86 -7.50 -18.23
CA ILE A 88 -7.54 -7.34 -17.61
C ILE A 88 -7.31 -8.23 -16.38
N GLY A 89 -8.27 -9.09 -16.01
CA GLY A 89 -8.15 -10.03 -14.89
C GLY A 89 -8.02 -9.38 -13.51
N LEU A 90 -8.39 -8.10 -13.38
CA LEU A 90 -8.31 -7.36 -12.12
C LEU A 90 -9.67 -7.37 -11.39
N PRO A 91 -9.70 -7.64 -10.07
CA PRO A 91 -10.93 -7.61 -9.28
C PRO A 91 -11.38 -6.16 -8.99
N THR A 92 -12.68 -5.95 -8.77
CA THR A 92 -13.23 -4.63 -8.40
C THR A 92 -12.90 -4.20 -6.97
N GLN A 93 -12.35 -5.10 -6.16
CA GLN A 93 -11.92 -4.85 -4.80
C GLN A 93 -10.73 -5.74 -4.46
N THR A 94 -9.79 -5.18 -3.71
CA THR A 94 -8.66 -5.86 -3.09
C THR A 94 -8.69 -5.58 -1.58
N ASP A 95 -7.74 -6.15 -0.84
CA ASP A 95 -7.63 -5.93 0.61
C ASP A 95 -7.40 -4.46 0.99
N ASN A 96 -6.90 -3.64 0.06
CA ASN A 96 -6.53 -2.25 0.32
C ASN A 96 -7.47 -1.23 -0.34
N PHE A 97 -8.05 -1.56 -1.50
CA PHE A 97 -8.80 -0.61 -2.33
C PHE A 97 -10.06 -1.21 -2.92
N THR A 98 -11.09 -0.36 -3.10
CA THR A 98 -12.24 -0.63 -3.95
C THR A 98 -12.18 0.24 -5.19
N TYR A 99 -12.38 -0.34 -6.36
CA TYR A 99 -12.23 0.30 -7.64
C TYR A 99 -13.60 0.46 -8.30
N VAL A 100 -13.92 1.69 -8.68
CA VAL A 100 -15.17 2.03 -9.36
C VAL A 100 -14.83 2.74 -10.65
N LEU A 101 -15.30 2.17 -11.76
CA LEU A 101 -15.30 2.82 -13.06
C LEU A 101 -16.54 3.70 -13.20
N ALA A 102 -16.37 4.84 -13.84
CA ALA A 102 -17.45 5.74 -14.21
C ALA A 102 -17.22 6.28 -15.62
N GLY A 103 -18.31 6.50 -16.36
CA GLY A 103 -18.26 6.96 -17.76
C GLY A 103 -18.32 5.79 -18.74
N ASN A 104 -19.47 5.65 -19.39
CA ASN A 104 -19.75 4.68 -20.45
C ASN A 104 -20.02 5.38 -21.79
N ASP A 105 -19.41 6.55 -21.97
CA ASP A 105 -19.63 7.43 -23.11
C ASP A 105 -18.48 7.33 -24.14
N THR A 106 -18.57 8.14 -25.20
CA THR A 106 -17.63 8.11 -26.32
C THR A 106 -16.40 9.00 -26.13
N ARG A 107 -16.39 9.81 -25.07
CA ARG A 107 -15.47 10.92 -24.83
C ARG A 107 -14.62 10.71 -23.60
N THR A 108 -15.14 10.24 -22.47
CA THR A 108 -14.43 10.12 -21.21
C THR A 108 -14.77 8.85 -20.43
N SER A 109 -13.79 8.37 -19.69
CA SER A 109 -13.99 7.41 -18.60
C SER A 109 -13.04 7.75 -17.47
N SER A 110 -13.48 7.50 -16.25
CA SER A 110 -12.71 7.69 -15.03
C SER A 110 -12.72 6.44 -14.19
N ILE A 111 -11.66 6.27 -13.42
CA ILE A 111 -11.53 5.23 -12.41
C ILE A 111 -11.25 5.90 -11.08
N VAL A 112 -11.90 5.43 -10.03
CA VAL A 112 -11.66 5.86 -8.66
C VAL A 112 -11.29 4.64 -7.82
N ALA A 113 -10.10 4.68 -7.22
CA ALA A 113 -9.63 3.72 -6.24
C ALA A 113 -9.77 4.32 -4.84
N THR A 114 -10.79 3.83 -4.14
CA THR A 114 -11.13 4.23 -2.77
C THR A 114 -10.41 3.31 -1.79
N ALA A 115 -9.53 3.85 -0.95
CA ALA A 115 -8.88 3.09 0.10
C ALA A 115 -9.91 2.58 1.12
N LEU A 116 -9.75 1.33 1.55
CA LEU A 116 -10.53 0.76 2.64
C LEU A 116 -10.06 1.32 3.99
N ASP A 117 -8.75 1.49 4.16
CA ASP A 117 -8.16 2.21 5.29
C ASP A 117 -7.89 3.68 4.92
N THR A 118 -8.92 4.51 5.06
CA THR A 118 -8.86 5.94 4.68
C THR A 118 -7.98 6.79 5.60
N VAL A 119 -7.58 6.28 6.78
CA VAL A 119 -6.73 7.03 7.72
C VAL A 119 -5.25 6.81 7.48
N SER A 120 -4.87 5.65 6.91
CA SER A 120 -3.47 5.33 6.62
C SER A 120 -3.12 5.46 5.13
N LEU A 121 -4.09 5.35 4.23
CA LEU A 121 -3.85 5.30 2.79
C LEU A 121 -4.37 6.55 2.06
N LYS A 122 -3.69 6.87 0.96
CA LYS A 122 -4.12 7.86 -0.03
C LYS A 122 -5.16 7.24 -0.97
N GLY A 123 -6.05 8.07 -1.51
CA GLY A 123 -6.94 7.68 -2.59
C GLY A 123 -6.31 7.93 -3.96
N PHE A 124 -6.71 7.17 -4.97
CA PHE A 124 -6.23 7.34 -6.34
C PHE A 124 -7.41 7.51 -7.29
N SER A 125 -7.20 8.31 -8.33
CA SER A 125 -8.14 8.41 -9.44
C SER A 125 -7.38 8.47 -10.74
N GLY A 126 -8.07 8.11 -11.81
CA GLY A 126 -7.52 8.16 -13.15
C GLY A 126 -8.61 8.46 -14.14
N GLY A 127 -8.23 8.85 -15.33
CA GLY A 127 -9.17 9.03 -16.40
C GLY A 127 -8.51 9.07 -17.75
N VAL A 128 -9.37 8.93 -18.75
CA VAL A 128 -9.04 9.06 -20.16
C VAL A 128 -10.09 9.95 -20.79
N GLU A 129 -9.66 10.84 -21.69
CA GLU A 129 -10.54 11.64 -22.54
C GLU A 129 -10.07 11.55 -23.99
N VAL A 130 -11.01 11.49 -24.93
CA VAL A 130 -10.73 11.63 -26.36
C VAL A 130 -10.68 13.12 -26.70
N VAL A 131 -9.51 13.58 -27.13
CA VAL A 131 -9.31 14.95 -27.64
C VAL A 131 -9.81 15.06 -29.09
N ASP A 132 -9.97 16.29 -29.59
CA ASP A 132 -10.60 16.56 -30.90
C ASP A 132 -9.85 15.95 -32.11
N SER A 133 -8.59 15.53 -31.93
CA SER A 133 -7.79 14.81 -32.94
C SER A 133 -8.07 13.30 -32.99
N GLY A 134 -8.98 12.78 -32.16
CA GLY A 134 -9.23 11.35 -32.02
C GLY A 134 -8.18 10.61 -31.17
N GLN A 135 -7.14 11.31 -30.70
CA GLN A 135 -6.19 10.80 -29.72
C GLN A 135 -6.81 10.78 -28.31
N THR A 136 -6.20 10.02 -27.40
CA THR A 136 -6.62 9.99 -25.99
C THR A 136 -5.62 10.73 -25.11
N ALA A 137 -6.11 11.65 -24.29
CA ALA A 137 -5.38 12.23 -23.17
C ALA A 137 -5.69 11.40 -21.91
N THR A 138 -4.70 11.23 -21.03
CA THR A 138 -4.88 10.47 -19.79
C THR A 138 -4.35 11.24 -18.61
N ALA A 139 -4.95 11.02 -17.45
CA ALA A 139 -4.54 11.60 -16.18
C ALA A 139 -4.56 10.51 -15.12
N ALA A 140 -3.56 10.51 -14.25
CA ALA A 140 -3.60 9.73 -13.03
C ALA A 140 -3.26 10.65 -11.85
N CYS A 141 -4.11 10.61 -10.84
CA CYS A 141 -4.11 11.51 -9.71
C CYS A 141 -4.07 10.71 -8.40
N GLN A 142 -3.50 11.32 -7.36
CA GLN A 142 -3.58 10.80 -6.01
C GLN A 142 -3.95 11.92 -5.04
N THR A 143 -4.46 11.58 -3.86
CA THR A 143 -4.75 12.59 -2.83
C THR A 143 -3.43 13.09 -2.20
N PRO A 144 -3.29 14.42 -1.96
CA PRO A 144 -2.09 14.99 -1.33
C PRO A 144 -1.81 14.43 0.06
N LYS A 145 -2.88 14.15 0.81
CA LYS A 145 -2.87 13.53 2.14
C LYS A 145 -3.65 12.22 2.13
N VAL A 146 -3.76 11.57 3.29
CA VAL A 146 -4.61 10.39 3.47
C VAL A 146 -6.06 10.70 3.09
N GLN A 147 -6.78 9.69 2.61
CA GLN A 147 -8.11 9.89 2.01
C GLN A 147 -9.15 10.45 2.98
N SER A 148 -9.06 10.14 4.27
CA SER A 148 -9.92 10.71 5.31
C SER A 148 -9.82 12.24 5.42
N GLN A 149 -8.71 12.82 4.97
CA GLN A 149 -8.48 14.27 5.00
C GLN A 149 -8.71 14.93 3.64
N THR A 150 -8.88 14.16 2.56
CA THR A 150 -9.04 14.70 1.21
C THR A 150 -9.90 13.78 0.37
N ALA A 151 -11.02 14.31 -0.13
CA ALA A 151 -11.92 13.57 -1.01
C ALA A 151 -11.22 13.22 -2.34
N ILE A 152 -11.57 12.05 -2.90
CA ILE A 152 -11.13 11.66 -4.24
C ILE A 152 -12.05 12.33 -5.25
N VAL A 153 -11.45 12.92 -6.28
CA VAL A 153 -12.16 13.57 -7.38
C VAL A 153 -11.63 12.99 -8.70
N ALA A 154 -12.51 12.79 -9.68
CA ALA A 154 -12.05 12.39 -11.01
C ALA A 154 -11.18 13.51 -11.63
N PRO A 155 -10.15 13.17 -12.42
CA PRO A 155 -9.38 14.16 -13.15
C PRO A 155 -10.28 15.00 -14.05
N LYS A 156 -9.97 16.30 -14.14
CA LYS A 156 -10.61 17.19 -15.10
C LYS A 156 -9.77 17.21 -16.36
N PHE A 157 -10.44 17.13 -17.49
CA PHE A 157 -9.80 17.30 -18.79
C PHE A 157 -10.31 18.61 -19.39
N ASP A 158 -9.37 19.53 -19.61
CA ASP A 158 -9.63 20.82 -20.22
C ASP A 158 -9.04 20.80 -21.65
N PRO A 159 -9.81 21.21 -22.68
CA PRO A 159 -9.35 21.15 -24.08
C PRO A 159 -8.13 22.04 -24.37
N VAL A 160 -7.82 23.02 -23.52
CA VAL A 160 -6.70 23.97 -23.69
C VAL A 160 -5.53 23.63 -22.77
N LYS A 161 -5.81 23.20 -21.53
CA LYS A 161 -4.76 22.92 -20.52
C LYS A 161 -4.34 21.46 -20.45
N GLY A 162 -5.11 20.55 -21.06
CA GLY A 162 -4.89 19.12 -20.96
C GLY A 162 -5.38 18.53 -19.63
N PRO A 163 -4.95 17.30 -19.30
CA PRO A 163 -5.35 16.61 -18.07
C PRO A 163 -4.80 17.33 -16.82
N ASP A 164 -5.69 17.74 -15.91
CA ASP A 164 -5.29 18.36 -14.65
C ASP A 164 -5.95 17.72 -13.42
N CYS A 165 -5.09 17.19 -12.54
CA CYS A 165 -5.47 16.72 -11.22
C CYS A 165 -5.58 17.85 -10.18
N VAL A 166 -4.86 18.96 -10.39
CA VAL A 166 -4.72 20.07 -9.41
C VAL A 166 -5.99 20.89 -9.34
N ALA A 167 -6.65 21.17 -10.47
CA ALA A 167 -7.98 21.77 -10.52
C ALA A 167 -9.09 20.90 -9.88
N ALA A 168 -8.78 19.64 -9.53
CA ALA A 168 -9.64 18.71 -8.82
C ALA A 168 -9.24 18.56 -7.33
N GLY A 169 -8.26 19.33 -6.84
CA GLY A 169 -7.77 19.25 -5.46
C GLY A 169 -6.86 18.04 -5.20
N MET A 170 -6.42 17.36 -6.25
CA MET A 170 -5.55 16.20 -6.21
C MET A 170 -4.15 16.53 -6.77
N GLU A 171 -3.17 15.68 -6.51
CA GLU A 171 -1.82 15.83 -7.07
C GLU A 171 -1.60 14.81 -8.19
N ASN A 172 -0.83 15.21 -9.21
CA ASN A 172 -0.46 14.31 -10.30
C ASN A 172 0.35 13.14 -9.74
N MET A 173 0.01 11.93 -10.18
CA MET A 173 0.73 10.73 -9.82
C MET A 173 2.08 10.74 -10.55
N LYS A 174 3.17 10.99 -9.80
CA LYS A 174 4.55 10.96 -10.33
C LYS A 174 4.94 9.62 -10.91
#